data_AF-A0A1I3GTF4-F1
#
_entry.id   AF-A0A1I3GTF4-F1
#
_cell.length_a   1.000
_cell.length_b   1.000
_cell.length_c   1.000
_cell.angle_alpha   90.00
_cell.angle_beta   90.00
_cell.angle_gamma   90.00
#
_symmetry.space_group_name_H-M   'P 1'
#
loop_
_entity.id
_entity.type
_entity.pdbx_description
1 polymer ?
#
loop_
_entity_poly.entity_id
_entity_poly.type
_entity_poly.pdbx_seq_one_letter_code
_entity_poly.pdbx_strand_id
1 'polypeptide(L)'
;MKQLMQDFKNSKPLKLYCILFSLIHLVYVYFEVSKSLYIQTHSLEGALEKYQFEHLSSLSKITYSLELLIILLCIVFLISVVRKKDNTAAKHFILLHFALLIVLTFISYLVSILLEVSFLSLALILYYPLGITFLFLLYLVAKILYKKIFRNSMN
;
A
#
# COMPACT_ATOMS: atom_id res chain seq x y z
N MET A 1 12.29 -19.11 7.56
CA MET A 1 10.89 -19.23 7.10
C MET A 1 9.92 -19.76 8.16
N LYS A 2 10.18 -20.91 8.83
CA LYS A 2 9.27 -21.46 9.86
C LYS A 2 8.93 -20.47 10.98
N GLN A 3 9.94 -19.78 11.52
CA GLN A 3 9.78 -18.77 12.58
C GLN A 3 8.96 -17.56 12.10
N LEU A 4 9.19 -17.11 10.86
CA LEU A 4 8.44 -16.02 10.22
C LEU A 4 6.95 -16.37 10.02
N MET A 5 6.66 -17.61 9.61
CA MET A 5 5.29 -18.12 9.54
C MET A 5 4.62 -18.26 10.91
N GLN A 6 5.36 -18.68 11.94
CA GLN A 6 4.85 -18.76 13.31
C GLN A 6 4.56 -17.36 13.89
N ASP A 7 5.47 -16.41 13.72
CA ASP A 7 5.30 -15.04 14.17
C ASP A 7 4.13 -14.36 13.45
N PHE A 8 3.96 -14.61 12.14
CA PHE A 8 2.77 -14.17 11.41
C PHE A 8 1.49 -14.82 11.92
N LYS A 9 1.49 -16.15 12.14
CA LYS A 9 0.34 -16.87 12.70
C LYS A 9 -0.07 -16.32 14.06
N ASN A 10 0.88 -15.88 14.87
CA ASN A 10 0.64 -15.41 16.23
C ASN A 10 0.36 -13.90 16.31
N SER A 11 0.72 -13.11 15.30
CA SER A 11 0.53 -11.66 15.29
C SER A 11 -0.85 -11.23 14.76
N LYS A 12 -1.85 -11.22 15.66
CA LYS A 12 -3.19 -10.62 15.40
C LYS A 12 -3.15 -9.23 14.72
N PRO A 13 -2.33 -8.25 15.18
CA PRO A 13 -2.36 -6.92 14.58
C PRO A 13 -1.83 -6.90 13.13
N LEU A 14 -0.82 -7.72 12.82
CA LEU A 14 -0.25 -7.80 11.47
C LEU A 14 -1.24 -8.42 10.47
N LYS A 15 -1.97 -9.45 10.89
CA LYS A 15 -3.05 -10.03 10.11
C LYS A 15 -4.15 -9.00 9.82
N LEU A 16 -4.57 -8.25 10.83
CA LEU A 16 -5.58 -7.21 10.68
C LEU A 16 -5.12 -6.13 9.70
N TYR A 17 -3.86 -5.69 9.81
CA TYR A 17 -3.26 -4.76 8.85
C TYR A 17 -3.34 -5.27 7.41
N CYS A 18 -2.89 -6.50 7.15
CA CYS A 18 -2.91 -7.08 5.80
C CYS A 18 -4.34 -7.20 5.25
N ILE A 19 -5.31 -7.59 6.09
CA ILE A 19 -6.72 -7.69 5.70
C ILE A 19 -7.28 -6.32 5.33
N LEU A 20 -7.13 -5.32 6.22
CA LEU A 20 -7.63 -3.97 5.97
C LEU A 20 -6.98 -3.34 4.74
N PHE A 21 -5.65 -3.49 4.60
CA PHE A 21 -4.91 -2.99 3.45
C PHE A 21 -5.43 -3.61 2.15
N SER A 22 -5.60 -4.93 2.12
CA SER A 22 -6.09 -5.64 0.92
C SER A 22 -7.53 -5.25 0.57
N LEU A 23 -8.39 -5.07 1.57
CA LEU A 23 -9.76 -4.62 1.37
C LEU A 23 -9.82 -3.20 0.79
N ILE A 24 -9.07 -2.26 1.36
CA ILE A 24 -9.00 -0.88 0.86
C ILE A 24 -8.47 -0.86 -0.59
N HIS A 25 -7.42 -1.63 -0.87
CA HIS A 25 -6.87 -1.77 -2.21
C HIS A 25 -7.90 -2.31 -3.21
N LEU A 26 -8.66 -3.34 -2.83
CA LEU A 26 -9.70 -3.91 -3.69
C LEU A 26 -10.78 -2.87 -4.04
N VAL A 27 -11.24 -2.12 -3.04
CA VAL A 27 -12.24 -1.06 -3.22
C VAL A 27 -11.68 0.05 -4.13
N TYR A 28 -10.41 0.42 -3.95
CA TYR A 28 -9.75 1.41 -4.81
C TYR A 28 -9.68 0.94 -6.26
N VAL A 29 -9.20 -0.28 -6.50
CA VAL A 29 -9.11 -0.85 -7.86
C VAL A 29 -10.48 -0.85 -8.52
N TYR A 30 -11.53 -1.25 -7.80
CA TYR A 30 -12.89 -1.20 -8.32
C TYR A 30 -13.29 0.21 -8.77
N PHE A 31 -13.05 1.24 -7.96
CA PHE A 31 -13.41 2.61 -8.31
C PHE A 31 -12.56 3.19 -9.43
N GLU A 32 -11.25 2.92 -9.47
CA GLU A 32 -10.36 3.37 -10.56
C GLU A 32 -10.69 2.70 -11.90
N VAL A 33 -11.00 1.39 -11.88
CA VAL A 33 -11.50 0.67 -13.06
C VAL A 33 -12.82 1.29 -13.52
N SER A 34 -13.78 1.47 -12.60
CA SER A 34 -15.09 2.04 -12.93
C SER A 34 -14.96 3.44 -13.55
N LYS A 35 -14.09 4.27 -12.97
CA LYS A 35 -13.77 5.60 -13.50
C LYS A 35 -13.17 5.52 -14.90
N SER A 36 -12.18 4.64 -15.10
CA SER A 36 -11.48 4.49 -16.38
C SER A 36 -12.42 4.03 -17.49
N LEU A 37 -13.24 3.00 -17.22
CA LEU A 37 -14.25 2.51 -18.16
C LEU A 37 -15.30 3.58 -18.45
N TYR A 38 -15.77 4.32 -17.42
CA TYR A 38 -16.73 5.40 -17.62
C TYR A 38 -16.19 6.48 -18.57
N ILE A 39 -14.92 6.90 -18.40
CA ILE A 39 -14.26 7.85 -19.29
C ILE A 39 -14.16 7.28 -20.71
N GLN A 40 -13.73 6.04 -20.88
CA GLN A 40 -13.63 5.40 -22.20
C GLN A 40 -14.97 5.39 -22.94
N THR A 41 -16.05 4.97 -22.25
CA THR A 41 -17.38 4.87 -22.86
C THR A 41 -18.00 6.23 -23.19
N HIS A 42 -17.78 7.26 -22.37
CA HIS A 42 -18.46 8.55 -22.50
C HIS A 42 -17.61 9.68 -23.11
N SER A 43 -16.31 9.47 -23.32
CA SER A 43 -15.42 10.46 -23.96
C SER A 43 -15.70 10.72 -25.45
N LEU A 44 -16.50 9.87 -26.09
CA LEU A 44 -16.88 9.97 -27.51
C LEU A 44 -18.23 10.67 -27.75
N GLU A 45 -19.04 10.89 -26.72
CA GLU A 45 -20.40 11.44 -26.84
C GLU A 45 -20.49 12.81 -26.15
N GLY A 46 -20.15 13.86 -26.89
CA GLY A 46 -20.23 15.25 -26.42
C GLY A 46 -21.67 15.74 -26.30
N ALA A 47 -22.14 15.94 -25.05
CA ALA A 47 -23.20 16.89 -24.64
C ALA A 47 -23.64 16.75 -23.16
N LEU A 48 -23.17 15.75 -22.40
CA LEU A 48 -23.61 15.48 -21.01
C LEU A 48 -22.60 15.92 -19.93
N GLU A 49 -21.93 17.05 -20.16
CA GLU A 49 -20.70 17.46 -19.45
C GLU A 49 -20.87 17.61 -17.93
N LYS A 50 -21.99 18.15 -17.44
CA LYS A 50 -22.16 18.42 -16.00
C LYS A 50 -22.32 17.17 -15.15
N TYR A 51 -23.21 16.26 -15.54
CA TYR A 51 -23.46 15.01 -14.80
C TYR A 51 -22.26 14.06 -14.89
N GLN A 52 -21.60 14.02 -16.05
CA GLN A 52 -20.36 13.28 -16.24
C GLN A 52 -19.25 13.83 -15.33
N PHE A 53 -19.11 15.15 -15.22
CA PHE A 53 -18.13 15.79 -14.36
C PHE A 53 -18.40 15.56 -12.87
N GLU A 54 -19.64 15.69 -12.41
CA GLU A 54 -20.01 15.43 -11.00
C GLU A 54 -19.77 13.97 -10.60
N HIS A 55 -20.10 13.03 -11.48
CA HIS A 55 -19.84 11.61 -11.26
C HIS A 55 -18.33 11.30 -11.18
N LEU A 56 -17.55 11.78 -12.16
CA LEU A 56 -16.09 11.61 -12.17
C LEU A 56 -15.40 12.29 -10.98
N SER A 57 -15.90 13.46 -10.57
CA SER A 57 -15.42 14.16 -9.37
C SER A 57 -15.66 13.34 -8.11
N SER A 58 -16.84 12.72 -8.00
CA SER A 58 -17.19 11.86 -6.86
C SER A 58 -16.30 10.62 -6.80
N LEU A 59 -16.10 9.94 -7.94
CA LEU A 59 -15.18 8.80 -8.03
C LEU A 59 -13.75 9.17 -7.64
N SER A 60 -13.26 10.32 -8.13
CA SER A 60 -11.92 10.81 -7.80
C SER A 60 -11.76 11.13 -6.31
N LYS A 61 -12.76 11.76 -5.69
CA LYS A 61 -12.76 12.03 -4.23
C LYS A 61 -12.68 10.75 -3.42
N ILE A 62 -13.41 9.71 -3.83
CA ILE A 62 -13.37 8.40 -3.18
C ILE A 62 -11.96 7.80 -3.30
N THR A 63 -11.37 7.78 -4.50
CA THR A 63 -10.06 7.16 -4.72
C THR A 63 -8.94 7.89 -3.96
N TYR A 64 -8.94 9.23 -3.94
CA TYR A 64 -8.03 10.01 -3.08
C TYR A 64 -8.23 9.74 -1.58
N SER A 65 -9.47 9.57 -1.13
CA SER A 65 -9.76 9.25 0.27
C SER A 65 -9.23 7.87 0.66
N LEU A 66 -9.30 6.90 -0.25
CA LEU A 66 -8.76 5.55 -0.05
C LEU A 66 -7.23 5.55 -0.02
N GLU A 67 -6.58 6.34 -0.90
CA GLU A 67 -5.12 6.53 -0.86
C GLU A 67 -4.67 7.09 0.49
N LEU A 68 -5.34 8.14 0.98
CA LEU A 68 -5.04 8.73 2.29
C LEU A 68 -5.24 7.72 3.41
N LEU A 69 -6.32 6.93 3.37
CA LEU A 69 -6.60 5.91 4.38
C LEU A 69 -5.51 4.84 4.44
N ILE A 70 -5.01 4.40 3.27
CA ILE A 70 -3.93 3.40 3.19
C ILE A 70 -2.61 3.97 3.74
N ILE A 71 -2.31 5.24 3.47
CA ILE A 71 -1.14 5.94 4.02
C ILE A 71 -1.21 5.99 5.53
N LEU A 72 -2.35 6.42 6.08
CA LEU A 72 -2.57 6.50 7.53
C LEU A 72 -2.45 5.12 8.19
N LEU A 73 -3.05 4.09 7.58
CA LEU A 73 -2.96 2.71 8.06
C LEU A 73 -1.51 2.23 8.11
N CYS A 74 -0.72 2.52 7.08
CA CYS A 74 0.71 2.19 7.01
C CYS A 74 1.50 2.91 8.13
N ILE A 75 1.29 4.21 8.31
CA ILE A 75 1.97 5.02 9.34
C ILE A 75 1.64 4.53 10.75
N VAL A 76 0.35 4.33 11.06
CA VAL A 76 -0.09 3.86 12.39
C VAL A 76 0.56 2.53 12.73
N PHE A 77 0.62 1.62 11.76
CA PHE A 77 1.25 0.32 11.96
C PHE A 77 2.76 0.44 12.16
N LEU A 78 3.45 1.28 11.37
CA LEU A 78 4.88 1.54 11.51
C LEU A 78 5.23 2.11 12.89
N ILE A 79 4.44 3.07 13.40
CA ILE A 79 4.62 3.61 14.74
C ILE A 79 4.51 2.50 15.80
N SER A 80 3.49 1.64 15.68
CA SER A 80 3.29 0.50 16.58
C SER A 80 4.50 -0.45 16.59
N VAL A 81 5.06 -0.71 15.41
CA VAL A 81 6.26 -1.54 15.22
C VAL A 81 7.49 -0.90 15.86
N VAL A 82 7.71 0.40 15.69
CA VAL A 82 8.86 1.12 16.28
C VAL A 82 8.79 1.18 17.80
N ARG A 83 7.58 1.36 18.36
CA ARG A 83 7.37 1.41 19.82
C ARG A 83 7.66 0.07 20.49
N LYS A 84 7.42 -1.04 19.79
CA LYS A 84 7.89 -2.35 20.24
C LYS A 84 9.41 -2.38 20.04
N LYS A 85 10.19 -2.37 21.12
CA LYS A 85 11.66 -2.52 21.10
C LYS A 85 12.17 -3.82 20.43
N ASP A 86 11.27 -4.68 19.96
CA ASP A 86 11.58 -5.93 19.30
C ASP A 86 11.87 -5.72 17.80
N ASN A 87 13.16 -5.74 17.47
CA ASN A 87 13.65 -5.63 16.09
C ASN A 87 13.15 -6.77 15.19
N THR A 88 12.72 -7.90 15.76
CA THR A 88 12.24 -9.07 15.02
C THR A 88 10.90 -8.75 14.36
N ALA A 89 9.95 -8.21 15.12
CA ALA A 89 8.63 -7.79 14.60
C ALA A 89 8.74 -6.77 13.46
N ALA A 90 9.70 -5.84 13.54
CA ALA A 90 9.92 -4.83 12.50
C ALA A 90 10.44 -5.43 11.18
N LYS A 91 11.40 -6.35 11.26
CA LYS A 91 11.92 -7.05 10.07
C LYS A 91 10.84 -7.90 9.40
N HIS A 92 10.03 -8.59 10.20
CA HIS A 92 8.94 -9.43 9.71
C HIS A 92 7.86 -8.59 9.02
N PHE A 93 7.50 -7.44 9.60
CA PHE A 93 6.57 -6.51 8.99
C PHE A 93 7.07 -6.04 7.62
N ILE A 94 8.30 -5.55 7.52
CA ILE A 94 8.83 -5.04 6.24
C ILE A 94 8.79 -6.14 5.18
N LEU A 95 9.25 -7.34 5.50
CA LEU A 95 9.31 -8.44 4.55
C LEU A 95 7.91 -8.84 4.05
N LEU A 96 6.95 -8.95 4.97
CA LEU A 96 5.57 -9.30 4.63
C LEU A 96 4.85 -8.19 3.89
N HIS A 97 5.07 -6.93 4.29
CA HIS A 97 4.45 -5.79 3.63
C HIS A 97 5.00 -5.62 2.22
N PHE A 98 6.31 -5.78 2.02
CA PHE A 98 6.92 -5.75 0.69
C PHE A 98 6.39 -6.88 -0.20
N ALA A 99 6.31 -8.11 0.33
CA ALA A 99 5.72 -9.23 -0.39
C ALA A 99 4.24 -8.97 -0.77
N LEU A 100 3.46 -8.41 0.15
CA LEU A 100 2.07 -8.03 -0.11
C LEU A 100 1.97 -6.98 -1.24
N LEU A 101 2.82 -5.94 -1.21
CA LEU A 101 2.82 -4.89 -2.23
C LEU A 101 3.19 -5.45 -3.62
N ILE A 102 4.15 -6.37 -3.70
CA ILE A 102 4.49 -7.05 -4.96
C ILE A 102 3.28 -7.82 -5.51
N VAL A 103 2.61 -8.61 -4.65
CA VAL A 103 1.43 -9.40 -5.05
C VAL A 103 0.30 -8.49 -5.53
N LEU A 104 0.02 -7.40 -4.80
CA LEU A 104 -1.03 -6.45 -5.19
C LEU A 104 -0.68 -5.69 -6.48
N THR A 105 0.60 -5.35 -6.69
CA THR A 105 1.07 -4.73 -7.94
C THR A 105 0.84 -5.66 -9.12
N PHE A 106 1.16 -6.95 -8.95
CA PHE A 106 0.91 -7.97 -9.98
C PHE A 106 -0.60 -8.13 -10.27
N ILE A 107 -1.44 -8.12 -9.24
CA ILE A 107 -2.91 -8.14 -9.42
C ILE A 107 -3.38 -6.90 -10.19
N SER A 108 -2.94 -5.70 -9.81
CA SER A 108 -3.27 -4.46 -10.51
C SER A 108 -2.81 -4.47 -11.97
N TYR A 109 -1.65 -5.06 -12.25
CA TYR A 109 -1.16 -5.25 -13.61
C TYR A 109 -2.05 -6.21 -14.42
N LEU A 110 -2.43 -7.36 -13.84
CA LEU A 110 -3.37 -8.28 -14.49
C LEU A 110 -4.72 -7.62 -14.78
N VAL A 111 -5.27 -6.87 -13.81
CA VAL A 111 -6.53 -6.13 -14.00
C VAL A 111 -6.40 -5.10 -15.12
N SER A 112 -5.28 -4.38 -15.18
CA SER A 112 -4.99 -3.42 -16.26
C SER A 112 -5.01 -4.07 -17.64
N ILE A 113 -4.39 -5.25 -17.79
CA ILE A 113 -4.41 -6.00 -19.06
C ILE A 113 -5.82 -6.49 -19.39
N LEU A 114 -6.49 -7.12 -18.42
CA LEU A 114 -7.79 -7.77 -18.66
C LEU A 114 -8.91 -6.79 -19.00
N LEU A 115 -8.84 -5.57 -18.47
CA LEU A 115 -9.87 -4.54 -18.64
C LEU A 115 -9.42 -3.37 -19.51
N GLU A 116 -8.22 -3.44 -20.09
CA GLU A 116 -7.63 -2.40 -20.94
C GLU A 116 -7.64 -1.00 -20.30
N VAL A 117 -7.41 -0.95 -18.98
CA VAL A 117 -7.33 0.29 -18.21
C VAL A 117 -5.88 0.65 -17.88
N SER A 118 -5.61 1.93 -17.60
CA SER A 118 -4.25 2.39 -17.27
C SER A 118 -3.71 1.72 -16.00
N PHE A 119 -2.60 1.00 -16.13
CA PHE A 119 -1.89 0.42 -14.98
C PHE A 119 -1.43 1.48 -13.98
N LEU A 120 -1.01 2.66 -14.46
CA LEU A 120 -0.46 3.71 -13.61
C LEU A 120 -1.47 4.16 -12.54
N SER A 121 -2.74 4.33 -12.93
CA SER A 121 -3.82 4.69 -12.00
C SER A 121 -4.04 3.61 -10.94
N LEU A 122 -3.97 2.33 -11.31
CA LEU A 122 -4.13 1.23 -10.35
C LEU A 122 -2.92 1.08 -9.41
N ALA A 123 -1.73 1.43 -9.88
CA ALA A 123 -0.50 1.33 -9.11
C ALA A 123 -0.29 2.49 -8.12
N LEU A 124 -0.96 3.65 -8.32
CA LEU A 124 -0.80 4.86 -7.52
C LEU A 124 -1.01 4.62 -6.01
N ILE A 125 -2.08 3.91 -5.62
CA ILE A 125 -2.35 3.58 -4.22
C ILE A 125 -1.25 2.72 -3.56
N LEU A 126 -0.47 1.98 -4.35
CA LEU A 126 0.60 1.11 -3.87
C LEU A 126 1.95 1.83 -3.74
N TYR A 127 2.17 2.92 -4.49
CA TYR A 127 3.44 3.65 -4.47
C TYR A 127 3.69 4.35 -3.14
N TYR A 128 2.68 4.99 -2.52
CA TYR A 128 2.88 5.70 -1.25
C TYR A 128 3.30 4.74 -0.12
N PRO A 129 2.60 3.62 0.14
CA PRO A 129 3.03 2.64 1.14
C PRO A 129 4.40 2.04 0.84
N LEU A 130 4.73 1.83 -0.43
CA LEU A 130 6.04 1.31 -0.84
C LEU A 130 7.16 2.30 -0.51
N GLY A 131 6.97 3.59 -0.81
CA GLY A 131 7.92 4.66 -0.46
C GLY A 131 8.11 4.81 1.05
N ILE A 132 7.01 4.78 1.83
CA ILE A 132 7.07 4.86 3.30
C ILE A 132 7.83 3.65 3.86
N THR A 133 7.56 2.44 3.37
CA THR A 133 8.23 1.21 3.80
C THR A 133 9.72 1.25 3.45
N PHE A 134 10.08 1.80 2.29
CA PHE A 134 11.47 1.97 1.88
C PHE A 134 12.23 2.95 2.78
N LEU A 135 11.65 4.10 3.10
CA LEU A 135 12.24 5.05 4.06
C LEU A 135 12.44 4.42 5.44
N PHE A 136 11.49 3.61 5.89
CA PHE A 136 11.59 2.90 7.15
C PHE A 136 12.71 1.84 7.13
N LEU A 137 12.89 1.14 6.01
CA LEU A 137 14.00 0.20 5.83
C LEU A 137 15.36 0.92 5.94
N LEU A 138 15.51 2.09 5.28
CA LEU A 138 16.73 2.90 5.38
C LEU A 138 17.03 3.30 6.83
N TYR A 139 16.00 3.73 7.58
CA TYR A 139 16.12 4.05 9.00
C TYR A 139 16.64 2.86 9.83
N LEU A 140 16.10 1.64 9.60
CA LEU A 140 16.57 0.46 10.32
C LEU A 140 18.02 0.10 9.97
N VAL A 141 18.41 0.19 8.70
CA VAL A 141 19.79 -0.06 8.27
C VAL A 141 20.75 0.92 8.94
N ALA A 142 20.44 2.22 8.91
CA ALA A 142 21.25 3.26 9.55
C ALA A 142 21.39 3.02 11.06
N LYS A 143 20.29 2.66 11.75
CA LYS A 143 20.29 2.35 13.19
C LYS A 143 21.18 1.15 13.54
N ILE A 144 21.17 0.11 12.71
CA ILE A 144 22.03 -1.08 12.92
C ILE A 144 23.51 -0.72 12.71
N LEU A 145 23.82 0.03 11.65
CA LEU A 145 25.18 0.47 11.35
C LEU A 145 25.73 1.36 12.47
N TYR A 146 24.97 2.38 12.90
CA TYR A 146 25.34 3.25 14.02
C TYR A 146 25.66 2.45 15.29
N LYS A 147 24.78 1.50 15.66
CA LYS A 147 25.00 0.67 16.84
C LYS A 147 26.25 -0.20 16.71
N LYS A 148 26.55 -0.74 15.52
CA LYS A 148 27.73 -1.58 15.29
C LYS A 148 29.03 -0.76 15.38
N ILE A 149 29.04 0.45 14.80
CA ILE A 149 30.21 1.34 14.80
C ILE A 149 30.53 1.82 16.22
N PHE A 150 29.55 2.38 16.94
CA PHE A 150 29.79 2.94 18.27
C PHE A 150 29.98 1.89 19.36
N ARG A 151 29.36 0.71 19.24
CA ARG A 151 29.55 -0.38 20.21
C ARG A 151 30.90 -1.08 20.04
N ASN A 152 31.44 -1.13 18.83
CA ASN A 152 32.80 -1.62 18.58
C ASN A 152 33.89 -0.57 18.89
N SER A 153 33.52 0.69 19.07
CA SER A 153 34.44 1.78 19.47
C SER A 153 34.65 1.88 20.99
N MET A 154 33.83 1.18 21.79
CA MET A 154 33.86 1.22 23.26
C MET A 154 34.33 -0.09 23.91
N ASN A 155 34.70 -1.10 23.10
CA ASN A 155 35.36 -2.33 23.53
C ASN A 155 36.79 -2.34 22.98
#